data_AF-A0A0L0CGS0-F1
#
_entry.id   AF-A0A0L0CGS0-F1
#
_cell.length_a   1.000
_cell.length_b   1.000
_cell.length_c   1.000
_cell.angle_alpha   90.00
_cell.angle_beta   90.00
_cell.angle_gamma   90.00
#
_symmetry.space_group_name_H-M   'P 1'
#
loop_
_entity.id
_entity.type
_entity.pdbx_description
1 polymer ?
#
loop_
_entity_poly.entity_id
_entity_poly.type
_entity_poly.pdbx_seq_one_letter_code
_entity_poly.pdbx_strand_id
1 'polypeptide(L)'
;MAYKNVFKILVILLATSVDTNYCQESGELRNSNLSDALIRHARLTCLQQYPQADTINYSSTPETQCFFHCFLYRMGLMDLKTRGLNSRKFIDIWEKIEEAFEEDICLDRFDFSEPLSGICIDTYRKLMEFRNNCLELFEYTFTTNSTWKKEDPKMSKKIGQSATEFCDFINAENILAKETSQDEVSLLTEYQEKLQCIFENIHYLDAYGRIDESEINLSYQEALEDSIESRDVVRNCSRRANAKYDKYYFGNMVWELQKCLKAQSPVYDKVYKLRDEISRNY
;
A
#
# COMPACT_ATOMS: atom_id res chain seq x y z
N MET A 1 23.04 -1.28 56.17
CA MET A 1 22.89 -0.08 55.32
C MET A 1 23.74 -0.28 54.07
N ALA A 2 23.28 -1.13 53.14
CA ALA A 2 24.03 -1.50 51.92
C ALA A 2 23.16 -2.30 50.92
N TYR A 3 22.05 -1.74 50.40
CA TYR A 3 21.28 -2.36 49.29
C TYR A 3 20.50 -1.30 48.48
N LYS A 4 21.15 -0.20 48.05
CA LYS A 4 20.50 0.78 47.16
C LYS A 4 21.32 1.22 45.93
N ASN A 5 22.55 0.75 45.74
CA ASN A 5 23.43 1.23 44.66
C ASN A 5 23.86 0.18 43.63
N VAL A 6 23.28 -1.04 43.62
CA VAL A 6 23.60 -2.06 42.60
C VAL A 6 22.61 -2.05 41.42
N PHE A 7 21.44 -1.43 41.56
CA PHE A 7 20.42 -1.43 40.50
C PHE A 7 20.56 -0.34 39.44
N LYS A 8 21.50 0.61 39.58
CA LYS A 8 21.72 1.70 38.62
C LYS A 8 22.86 1.48 37.63
N ILE A 9 23.64 0.40 37.78
CA ILE A 9 24.76 0.09 36.86
C ILE A 9 24.36 -1.00 35.84
N LEU A 10 23.20 -1.67 36.00
CA LEU A 10 22.72 -2.66 35.04
C LEU A 10 21.92 -2.07 33.86
N VAL A 11 21.64 -0.76 33.85
CA VAL A 11 20.85 -0.09 32.80
C VAL A 11 21.74 0.58 31.72
N ILE A 12 23.07 0.57 31.87
CA ILE A 12 24.00 1.25 30.95
C ILE A 12 24.83 0.26 30.12
N LEU A 13 24.65 -1.06 30.27
CA LEU A 13 25.42 -2.10 29.57
C LEU A 13 24.61 -2.99 28.60
N LEU A 14 23.41 -2.54 28.19
CA LEU A 14 22.66 -3.15 27.07
C LEU A 14 22.42 -2.17 25.91
N ALA A 15 23.20 -1.09 25.82
CA ALA A 15 23.18 -0.13 24.71
C ALA A 15 24.27 -0.41 23.65
N THR A 16 24.64 -1.68 23.46
CA THR A 16 25.53 -2.12 22.35
C THR A 16 25.10 -3.49 21.83
N SER A 17 23.83 -3.62 21.48
CA SER A 17 23.47 -4.46 20.33
C SER A 17 22.88 -3.50 19.31
N VAL A 18 23.63 -3.27 18.23
CA VAL A 18 23.08 -2.69 17.01
C VAL A 18 21.94 -3.62 16.60
N ASP A 19 20.71 -3.16 16.82
CA ASP A 19 19.49 -3.90 16.50
C ASP A 19 19.43 -4.10 14.99
N THR A 20 19.87 -5.27 14.53
CA THR A 20 19.64 -5.79 13.18
C THR A 20 18.16 -6.18 12.95
N ASN A 21 17.23 -5.72 13.79
CA ASN A 21 15.81 -6.06 13.76
C ASN A 21 14.90 -4.96 13.18
N TYR A 22 15.45 -3.83 12.72
CA TYR A 22 14.65 -2.75 12.14
C TYR A 22 13.90 -3.17 10.85
N CYS A 23 14.38 -4.20 10.15
CA CYS A 23 13.72 -4.73 8.95
C CYS A 23 12.48 -5.59 9.27
N GLN A 24 12.39 -6.19 10.48
CA GLN A 24 11.32 -7.13 10.81
C GLN A 24 10.02 -6.44 11.27
N GLU A 25 10.12 -5.30 11.95
CA GLU A 25 8.96 -4.46 12.27
C GLU A 25 8.38 -3.78 11.01
N SER A 26 9.17 -3.63 9.95
CA SER A 26 8.76 -2.94 8.73
C SER A 26 7.71 -3.72 7.91
N GLY A 27 7.71 -5.06 7.95
CA GLY A 27 6.77 -5.88 7.20
C GLY A 27 5.34 -5.89 7.77
N GLU A 28 5.21 -5.89 9.10
CA GLU A 28 3.89 -5.88 9.76
C GLU A 28 3.32 -4.46 9.93
N LEU A 29 4.15 -3.43 10.17
CA LEU A 29 3.67 -2.05 10.24
C LEU A 29 3.30 -1.45 8.88
N ARG A 30 3.99 -1.80 7.78
CA ARG A 30 3.73 -1.20 6.45
C ARG A 30 2.39 -1.62 5.84
N ASN A 31 1.86 -2.78 6.23
CA ASN A 31 0.56 -3.25 5.78
C ASN A 31 -0.63 -2.62 6.53
N SER A 32 -0.41 -1.89 7.63
CA SER A 32 -1.51 -1.40 8.48
C SER A 32 -1.97 0.04 8.16
N ASN A 33 -1.21 0.79 7.35
CA ASN A 33 -1.42 2.24 7.22
C ASN A 33 -1.99 2.63 5.85
N LEU A 34 -3.22 3.17 5.85
CA LEU A 34 -3.78 3.86 4.70
C LEU A 34 -3.07 5.21 4.53
N SER A 35 -1.97 5.23 3.78
CA SER A 35 -1.31 6.50 3.46
C SER A 35 -2.22 7.39 2.60
N ASP A 36 -2.12 8.71 2.75
CA ASP A 36 -2.90 9.62 1.92
C ASP A 36 -2.56 9.45 0.42
N ALA A 37 -1.32 9.08 0.10
CA ALA A 37 -0.92 8.78 -1.27
C ALA A 37 -1.69 7.58 -1.85
N LEU A 38 -1.83 6.49 -1.07
CA LEU A 38 -2.63 5.34 -1.47
C LEU A 38 -4.10 5.70 -1.66
N ILE A 39 -4.68 6.49 -0.76
CA ILE A 39 -6.08 6.95 -0.85
C ILE A 39 -6.29 7.78 -2.12
N ARG A 40 -5.36 8.72 -2.42
CA ARG A 40 -5.43 9.55 -3.62
C ARG A 40 -5.30 8.72 -4.89
N HIS A 41 -4.32 7.82 -4.96
CA HIS A 41 -4.15 6.92 -6.09
C HIS A 41 -5.40 6.07 -6.32
N ALA A 42 -5.88 5.38 -5.29
CA ALA A 42 -7.08 4.54 -5.38
C ALA A 42 -8.29 5.34 -5.88
N ARG A 43 -8.48 6.56 -5.38
CA ARG A 43 -9.58 7.44 -5.81
C ARG A 43 -9.45 7.84 -7.27
N LEU A 44 -8.27 8.31 -7.69
CA LEU A 44 -8.03 8.75 -9.07
C LEU A 44 -8.22 7.60 -10.06
N THR A 45 -7.62 6.44 -9.78
CA THR A 45 -7.69 5.25 -10.65
C THR A 45 -9.12 4.73 -10.77
N CYS A 46 -9.86 4.64 -9.65
CA CYS A 46 -11.25 4.17 -9.71
C CYS A 46 -12.19 5.20 -10.34
N LEU A 47 -11.96 6.51 -10.19
CA LEU A 47 -12.74 7.54 -10.90
C LEU A 47 -12.45 7.55 -12.40
N GLN A 48 -11.22 7.25 -12.82
CA GLN A 48 -10.90 7.10 -14.24
C GLN A 48 -11.71 5.96 -14.89
N GLN A 49 -11.92 4.86 -14.15
CA GLN A 49 -12.72 3.73 -14.61
C GLN A 49 -14.23 3.97 -14.50
N TYR A 50 -14.67 4.69 -13.46
CA TYR A 50 -16.08 4.97 -13.16
C TYR A 50 -16.33 6.49 -12.99
N PRO A 51 -16.23 7.28 -14.08
CA PRO A 51 -16.25 8.74 -13.99
C PRO A 51 -17.60 9.34 -13.58
N GLN A 52 -18.69 8.56 -13.66
CA GLN A 52 -20.05 8.98 -13.28
C GLN A 52 -20.43 8.57 -11.85
N ALA A 53 -19.48 8.04 -11.07
CA ALA A 53 -19.73 7.65 -9.69
C ALA A 53 -19.99 8.86 -8.78
N ASP A 54 -21.07 8.82 -8.01
CA ASP A 54 -21.38 9.83 -7.00
C ASP A 54 -20.72 9.47 -5.68
N THR A 55 -19.47 9.90 -5.54
CA THR A 55 -18.64 9.65 -4.34
C THR A 55 -18.95 10.60 -3.18
N ILE A 56 -19.79 11.61 -3.40
CA ILE A 56 -20.15 12.62 -2.39
C ILE A 56 -21.42 12.22 -1.66
N ASN A 57 -22.49 11.93 -2.41
CA ASN A 57 -23.77 11.56 -1.80
C ASN A 57 -23.95 10.05 -1.64
N TYR A 58 -23.04 9.25 -2.21
CA TYR A 58 -23.14 7.79 -2.20
C TYR A 58 -24.48 7.35 -2.82
N SER A 59 -24.74 7.78 -4.05
CA SER A 59 -25.96 7.36 -4.74
C SER A 59 -25.87 5.88 -5.14
N SER A 60 -26.98 5.14 -5.05
CA SER A 60 -27.00 3.71 -5.37
C SER A 60 -27.15 3.48 -6.88
N THR A 61 -26.19 3.97 -7.67
CA THR A 61 -26.08 3.68 -9.12
C THR A 61 -25.05 2.57 -9.39
N PRO A 62 -25.14 1.84 -10.52
CA PRO A 62 -24.16 0.82 -10.87
C PRO A 62 -22.71 1.34 -10.89
N GLU A 63 -22.49 2.55 -11.41
CA GLU A 63 -21.18 3.19 -11.49
C GLU A 63 -20.62 3.49 -10.10
N THR A 64 -21.45 4.03 -9.20
CA THR A 64 -21.05 4.32 -7.82
C THR A 64 -20.77 3.04 -7.04
N GLN A 65 -21.58 2.00 -7.22
CA GLN A 65 -21.37 0.69 -6.61
C GLN A 65 -20.03 0.10 -7.03
N CYS A 66 -19.72 0.12 -8.34
CA CYS A 66 -18.46 -0.42 -8.84
C CYS A 66 -17.25 0.45 -8.50
N PHE A 67 -17.43 1.78 -8.42
CA PHE A 67 -16.41 2.66 -7.89
C PHE A 67 -15.99 2.25 -6.48
N PHE A 68 -16.94 2.08 -5.55
CA PHE A 68 -16.60 1.72 -4.17
C PHE A 68 -16.01 0.31 -4.04
N HIS A 69 -16.44 -0.63 -4.88
CA HIS A 69 -15.79 -1.94 -4.97
C HIS A 69 -14.32 -1.81 -5.40
N CYS A 70 -14.04 -1.08 -6.47
CA CYS A 70 -12.67 -0.78 -6.92
C CYS A 70 -11.86 -0.08 -5.82
N PHE A 71 -12.46 0.92 -5.18
CA PHE A 71 -11.79 1.77 -4.20
C PHE A 71 -11.38 0.99 -2.96
N LEU A 72 -12.29 0.17 -2.40
CA LEU A 72 -11.99 -0.71 -1.28
C LEU A 72 -10.92 -1.74 -1.62
N TYR A 73 -10.98 -2.33 -2.82
CA TYR A 73 -9.97 -3.28 -3.27
C TYR A 73 -8.58 -2.63 -3.34
N ARG A 74 -8.49 -1.46 -4.00
CA ARG A 74 -7.24 -0.69 -4.18
C ARG A 74 -6.65 -0.20 -2.86
N MET A 75 -7.48 0.10 -1.86
CA MET A 75 -7.04 0.47 -0.51
C MET A 75 -6.68 -0.73 0.37
N GLY A 76 -6.91 -1.97 -0.08
CA GLY A 76 -6.66 -3.17 0.72
C GLY A 76 -7.67 -3.36 1.86
N LEU A 77 -8.86 -2.74 1.75
CA LEU A 77 -9.94 -2.82 2.74
C LEU A 77 -10.91 -3.99 2.49
N MET A 78 -10.63 -4.81 1.47
CA MET A 78 -11.36 -6.04 1.21
C MET A 78 -10.59 -7.25 1.72
N ASP A 79 -11.30 -8.22 2.29
CA ASP A 79 -10.74 -9.54 2.52
C ASP A 79 -10.83 -10.33 1.20
N LEU A 80 -9.70 -10.77 0.65
CA LEU A 80 -9.68 -11.45 -0.65
C LEU A 80 -10.32 -12.84 -0.64
N LYS A 81 -10.41 -13.48 0.53
CA LYS A 81 -10.99 -14.81 0.69
C LYS A 81 -12.51 -14.72 0.77
N THR A 82 -13.04 -13.79 1.55
CA THR A 82 -14.50 -13.62 1.72
C THR A 82 -15.09 -12.63 0.73
N ARG A 83 -14.26 -11.79 0.10
CA ARG A 83 -14.65 -10.64 -0.73
C ARG A 83 -15.43 -9.57 0.04
N GLY A 84 -15.52 -9.69 1.36
CA GLY A 84 -16.15 -8.75 2.27
C GLY A 84 -15.20 -7.64 2.72
N LEU A 85 -15.64 -6.83 3.68
CA LEU A 85 -14.79 -5.83 4.34
C LEU A 85 -13.77 -6.52 5.25
N ASN A 86 -12.52 -6.03 5.26
CA ASN A 86 -11.44 -6.62 6.04
C ASN A 86 -11.46 -6.11 7.48
N SER A 87 -12.02 -6.89 8.41
CA SER A 87 -12.14 -6.49 9.82
C SER A 87 -10.83 -6.05 10.44
N ARG A 88 -9.73 -6.78 10.19
CA ARG A 88 -8.41 -6.46 10.75
C ARG A 88 -7.94 -5.09 10.30
N LYS A 89 -8.10 -4.75 9.01
CA LYS A 89 -7.71 -3.42 8.49
C LYS A 89 -8.54 -2.31 9.11
N PHE A 90 -9.85 -2.51 9.32
CA PHE A 90 -10.69 -1.52 10.00
C PHE A 90 -10.34 -1.37 11.48
N ILE A 91 -9.95 -2.45 12.16
CA ILE A 91 -9.40 -2.40 13.53
C ILE A 91 -8.07 -1.62 13.53
N ASP A 92 -7.15 -1.90 12.60
CA ASP A 92 -5.88 -1.18 12.49
C ASP A 92 -6.08 0.34 12.26
N ILE A 93 -7.16 0.73 11.57
CA ILE A 93 -7.54 2.15 11.38
C ILE A 93 -8.11 2.72 12.69
N TRP A 94 -8.99 1.97 13.36
CA TRP A 94 -9.60 2.36 14.63
C TRP A 94 -8.55 2.60 15.72
N GLU A 95 -7.57 1.71 15.86
CA GLU A 95 -6.51 1.81 16.86
C GLU A 95 -5.59 3.03 16.68
N LYS A 96 -5.64 3.69 15.51
CA LYS A 96 -4.85 4.90 15.19
C LYS A 96 -5.61 6.20 15.40
N ILE A 97 -6.87 6.13 15.78
CA ILE A 97 -7.65 7.31 16.11
C ILE A 97 -7.44 7.59 17.60
N GLU A 98 -6.71 8.66 17.93
CA GLU A 98 -6.38 9.04 19.31
C GLU A 98 -7.63 9.13 20.22
N GLU A 99 -8.77 9.53 19.64
CA GLU A 99 -10.04 9.78 20.32
C GLU A 99 -10.95 8.52 20.39
N ALA A 100 -10.59 7.43 19.70
CA ALA A 100 -11.42 6.22 19.59
C ALA A 100 -11.48 5.40 20.90
N PHE A 101 -10.63 5.72 21.88
CA PHE A 101 -10.61 5.04 23.19
C PHE A 101 -11.78 5.45 24.12
N GLU A 102 -12.57 6.46 23.76
CA GLU A 102 -13.69 6.96 24.57
C GLU A 102 -15.07 6.40 24.16
N GLU A 103 -15.16 5.63 23.07
CA GLU A 103 -16.42 5.11 22.53
C GLU A 103 -16.55 3.58 22.59
N ASP A 104 -17.79 3.09 22.68
CA ASP A 104 -18.10 1.68 22.41
C ASP A 104 -17.64 1.33 20.99
N ILE A 105 -16.80 0.30 20.85
CA ILE A 105 -16.27 -0.13 19.55
C ILE A 105 -17.44 -0.51 18.62
N CYS A 106 -17.77 0.35 17.66
CA CYS A 106 -18.85 0.10 16.70
C CYS A 106 -18.58 -1.16 15.86
N LEU A 107 -17.29 -1.50 15.68
CA LEU A 107 -16.82 -2.69 14.96
C LEU A 107 -17.31 -3.99 15.61
N ASP A 108 -17.56 -4.02 16.92
CA ASP A 108 -18.07 -5.21 17.62
C ASP A 108 -19.52 -5.51 17.24
N ARG A 109 -20.26 -4.50 16.77
CA ARG A 109 -21.67 -4.61 16.36
C ARG A 109 -21.85 -4.86 14.86
N PHE A 110 -20.77 -4.77 14.09
CA PHE A 110 -20.80 -4.96 12.64
C PHE A 110 -20.31 -6.37 12.25
N ASP A 111 -21.11 -7.07 11.47
CA ASP A 111 -20.74 -8.41 11.00
C ASP A 111 -19.83 -8.34 9.77
N PHE A 112 -18.52 -8.53 9.99
CA PHE A 112 -17.51 -8.66 8.93
C PHE A 112 -17.46 -10.06 8.29
N SER A 113 -18.12 -11.06 8.88
CA SER A 113 -17.93 -12.46 8.49
C SER A 113 -18.69 -12.88 7.24
N GLU A 114 -19.69 -12.10 6.81
CA GLU A 114 -20.53 -12.37 5.64
C GLU A 114 -19.68 -12.43 4.35
N PRO A 115 -19.57 -13.62 3.71
CA PRO A 115 -18.91 -13.72 2.41
C PRO A 115 -19.76 -13.07 1.33
N LEU A 116 -19.11 -12.30 0.43
CA LEU A 116 -19.78 -11.60 -0.65
C LEU A 116 -19.53 -12.28 -2.00
N SER A 117 -20.45 -12.09 -2.95
CA SER A 117 -20.32 -12.67 -4.30
C SER A 117 -19.15 -12.09 -5.10
N GLY A 118 -18.67 -10.89 -4.73
CA GLY A 118 -17.70 -10.11 -5.49
C GLY A 118 -18.31 -9.20 -6.55
N ILE A 119 -19.63 -9.15 -6.67
CA ILE A 119 -20.32 -8.17 -7.53
C ILE A 119 -20.40 -6.83 -6.80
N CYS A 120 -20.27 -5.73 -7.54
CA CYS A 120 -20.22 -4.36 -7.01
C CYS A 120 -21.34 -4.04 -6.02
N ILE A 121 -22.59 -4.46 -6.32
CA ILE A 121 -23.76 -4.15 -5.49
C ILE A 121 -23.68 -4.76 -4.10
N ASP A 122 -23.12 -5.97 -3.95
CA ASP A 122 -23.02 -6.64 -2.66
C ASP A 122 -21.98 -5.93 -1.78
N THR A 123 -20.83 -5.57 -2.37
CA THR A 123 -19.80 -4.78 -1.68
C THR A 123 -20.34 -3.43 -1.25
N TYR A 124 -21.06 -2.76 -2.14
CA TYR A 124 -21.68 -1.47 -1.85
C TYR A 124 -22.72 -1.56 -0.73
N ARG A 125 -23.60 -2.56 -0.77
CA ARG A 125 -24.60 -2.79 0.28
C ARG A 125 -23.94 -3.01 1.63
N LYS A 126 -22.86 -3.80 1.68
CA LYS A 126 -22.11 -4.05 2.92
C LYS A 126 -21.40 -2.78 3.43
N LEU A 127 -20.86 -1.97 2.53
CA LEU A 127 -20.28 -0.67 2.87
C LEU A 127 -21.32 0.33 3.42
N MET A 128 -22.53 0.36 2.87
CA MET A 128 -23.61 1.21 3.38
C MET A 128 -24.14 0.71 4.73
N GLU A 129 -24.21 -0.61 4.94
CA GLU A 129 -24.48 -1.19 6.25
C GLU A 129 -23.41 -0.76 7.27
N PHE A 130 -22.13 -0.79 6.88
CA PHE A 130 -21.04 -0.33 7.72
C PHE A 130 -21.19 1.16 8.06
N ARG A 131 -21.49 2.02 7.08
CA ARG A 131 -21.76 3.45 7.31
C ARG A 131 -22.88 3.67 8.34
N ASN A 132 -23.95 2.87 8.29
CA ASN A 132 -25.08 3.02 9.21
C ASN A 132 -24.75 2.59 10.65
N ASN A 133 -23.82 1.65 10.83
CA ASN A 133 -23.44 1.12 12.15
C ASN A 133 -22.19 1.82 12.74
N CYS A 134 -21.33 2.38 11.88
CA CYS A 134 -20.02 2.93 12.20
C CYS A 134 -19.79 4.27 11.47
N LEU A 135 -20.71 5.25 11.64
CA LEU A 135 -20.69 6.49 10.85
C LEU A 135 -19.39 7.28 11.01
N GLU A 136 -18.89 7.47 12.23
CA GLU A 136 -17.69 8.27 12.48
C GLU A 136 -16.44 7.63 11.86
N LEU A 137 -16.24 6.33 12.06
CA LEU A 137 -15.14 5.58 11.43
C LEU A 137 -15.25 5.59 9.89
N PHE A 138 -16.47 5.49 9.36
CA PHE A 138 -16.70 5.63 7.93
C PHE A 138 -16.29 7.02 7.43
N GLU A 139 -16.71 8.08 8.12
CA GLU A 139 -16.37 9.46 7.76
C GLU A 139 -14.87 9.71 7.86
N TYR A 140 -14.20 9.20 8.88
CA TYR A 140 -12.74 9.26 9.04
C TYR A 140 -12.00 8.57 7.89
N THR A 141 -12.48 7.40 7.49
CA THR A 141 -11.81 6.57 6.47
C THR A 141 -12.04 7.11 5.06
N PHE A 142 -13.27 7.51 4.73
CA PHE A 142 -13.68 7.76 3.34
C PHE A 142 -13.94 9.23 3.02
N THR A 143 -14.09 10.10 4.03
CA THR A 143 -14.46 11.50 3.84
C THR A 143 -13.44 12.47 4.45
N THR A 144 -13.62 13.75 4.16
CA THR A 144 -12.88 14.86 4.77
C THR A 144 -13.65 15.49 5.93
N ASN A 145 -14.83 14.98 6.28
CA ASN A 145 -15.76 15.62 7.22
C ASN A 145 -15.68 15.04 8.64
N SER A 146 -14.78 14.09 8.87
CA SER A 146 -14.54 13.53 10.19
C SER A 146 -14.14 14.60 11.20
N THR A 147 -14.73 14.51 12.38
CA THR A 147 -14.36 15.30 13.57
C THR A 147 -13.06 14.80 14.19
N TRP A 148 -12.73 13.50 14.02
CA TRP A 148 -11.50 12.92 14.52
C TRP A 148 -10.27 13.42 13.79
N LYS A 149 -9.23 13.72 14.56
CA LYS A 149 -7.91 14.08 14.02
C LYS A 149 -7.24 12.84 13.45
N LYS A 150 -6.79 12.95 12.21
CA LYS A 150 -5.83 11.99 11.66
C LYS A 150 -4.51 12.17 12.41
N GLU A 151 -3.99 11.11 13.01
CA GLU A 151 -2.58 11.10 13.42
C GLU A 151 -1.73 11.58 12.25
N ASP A 152 -0.74 12.42 12.54
CA ASP A 152 0.18 12.93 11.52
C ASP A 152 0.85 11.69 10.88
N PRO A 153 0.55 11.37 9.60
CA PRO A 153 0.96 10.10 9.05
C PRO A 153 2.49 10.05 9.10
N LYS A 154 3.05 8.99 9.68
CA LYS A 154 4.47 8.67 9.54
C LYS A 154 4.83 8.78 8.05
N MET A 155 5.46 9.89 7.69
CA MET A 155 6.10 10.22 6.42
C MET A 155 5.38 9.62 5.17
N SER A 156 4.35 10.30 4.66
CA SER A 156 3.71 9.96 3.37
C SER A 156 4.38 10.70 2.21
N LYS A 157 4.40 10.08 1.01
CA LYS A 157 4.76 10.76 -0.23
C LYS A 157 3.83 11.96 -0.47
N LYS A 158 4.42 13.10 -0.78
CA LYS A 158 3.71 14.37 -1.01
C LYS A 158 3.37 14.54 -2.50
N ILE A 159 2.29 15.26 -2.77
CA ILE A 159 1.96 15.71 -4.14
C ILE A 159 3.14 16.55 -4.67
N GLY A 160 3.49 16.35 -5.93
CA GLY A 160 4.61 16.99 -6.61
C GLY A 160 5.95 16.27 -6.43
N GLN A 161 6.04 15.26 -5.56
CA GLN A 161 7.24 14.43 -5.35
C GLN A 161 7.09 13.08 -6.05
N SER A 162 8.12 12.66 -6.81
CA SER A 162 8.10 11.35 -7.47
C SER A 162 8.33 10.21 -6.45
N ALA A 163 7.93 8.99 -6.80
CA ALA A 163 8.17 7.81 -5.98
C ALA A 163 9.67 7.62 -5.72
N THR A 164 10.51 7.77 -6.75
CA THR A 164 11.97 7.68 -6.62
C THR A 164 12.52 8.77 -5.69
N GLU A 165 12.10 10.03 -5.83
CA GLU A 165 12.53 11.12 -4.94
C GLU A 165 12.14 10.88 -3.48
N PHE A 166 10.94 10.37 -3.24
CA PHE A 166 10.46 10.04 -1.90
C PHE A 166 11.24 8.86 -1.31
N CYS A 167 11.43 7.79 -2.07
CA CYS A 167 12.16 6.62 -1.62
C CYS A 167 13.65 6.89 -1.42
N ASP A 168 14.25 7.81 -2.18
CA ASP A 168 15.62 8.29 -1.93
C ASP A 168 15.71 9.11 -0.65
N PHE A 169 14.70 9.92 -0.33
CA PHE A 169 14.67 10.74 0.88
C PHE A 169 14.51 9.90 2.16
N ILE A 170 13.60 8.92 2.17
CA ILE A 170 13.40 8.06 3.36
C ILE A 170 14.59 7.11 3.59
N ASN A 171 15.33 6.78 2.54
CA ASN A 171 16.51 5.91 2.60
C ASN A 171 17.82 6.70 2.64
N ALA A 172 17.79 8.03 2.85
CA ALA A 172 18.97 8.89 2.76
C ALA A 172 20.06 8.59 3.82
N GLU A 173 19.75 7.82 4.87
CA GLU A 173 20.74 7.30 5.82
C GLU A 173 21.46 6.03 5.33
N ASN A 174 20.87 5.32 4.36
CA ASN A 174 21.51 4.21 3.66
C ASN A 174 22.24 4.75 2.42
N ILE A 175 23.42 4.22 2.14
CA ILE A 175 24.25 4.58 0.98
C ILE A 175 23.34 4.62 -0.26
N LEU A 176 23.51 5.60 -1.15
CA LEU A 176 22.76 5.71 -2.41
C LEU A 176 22.97 4.44 -3.27
N ALA A 177 22.24 3.38 -2.95
CA ALA A 177 22.33 2.09 -3.60
C ALA A 177 21.83 2.29 -5.02
N LYS A 178 22.79 2.29 -5.95
CA LYS A 178 22.56 2.33 -7.38
C LYS A 178 22.79 0.93 -7.91
N GLU A 179 22.10 0.60 -9.00
CA GLU A 179 22.35 -0.61 -9.77
C GLU A 179 23.78 -0.54 -10.32
N THR A 180 24.74 -1.02 -9.54
CA THR A 180 26.13 -1.20 -9.94
C THR A 180 26.29 -2.66 -10.35
N SER A 181 27.06 -2.88 -11.42
CA SER A 181 27.30 -4.19 -11.99
C SER A 181 27.99 -5.09 -10.95
N GLN A 182 27.24 -6.06 -10.45
CA GLN A 182 27.67 -7.27 -9.77
C GLN A 182 28.47 -7.11 -8.46
N ASP A 183 27.88 -7.67 -7.41
CA ASP A 183 28.52 -8.25 -6.23
C ASP A 183 28.94 -7.31 -5.08
N GLU A 184 27.95 -6.71 -4.41
CA GLU A 184 27.97 -6.57 -2.94
C GLU A 184 26.60 -6.96 -2.37
N VAL A 185 26.55 -8.07 -1.62
CA VAL A 185 25.30 -8.61 -1.04
C VAL A 185 24.63 -7.61 -0.09
N SER A 186 25.40 -6.75 0.58
CA SER A 186 24.89 -5.66 1.43
C SER A 186 24.13 -4.60 0.64
N LEU A 187 24.69 -4.12 -0.48
CA LEU A 187 24.04 -3.15 -1.35
C LEU A 187 22.84 -3.76 -2.09
N LEU A 188 22.84 -5.08 -2.32
CA LEU A 188 21.72 -5.75 -2.95
C LEU A 188 20.46 -5.66 -2.09
N THR A 189 20.56 -5.95 -0.79
CA THR A 189 19.39 -5.86 0.11
C THR A 189 18.87 -4.42 0.23
N GLU A 190 19.76 -3.44 0.40
CA GLU A 190 19.38 -2.01 0.43
C GLU A 190 18.71 -1.59 -0.89
N TYR A 191 19.23 -2.04 -2.03
CA TYR A 191 18.63 -1.76 -3.33
C TYR A 191 17.27 -2.43 -3.50
N GLN A 192 17.10 -3.66 -3.01
CA GLN A 192 15.81 -4.36 -3.01
C GLN A 192 14.76 -3.63 -2.16
N GLU A 193 15.15 -3.13 -0.99
CA GLU A 193 14.28 -2.35 -0.11
C GLU A 193 13.89 -1.00 -0.75
N LYS A 194 14.84 -0.32 -1.39
CA LYS A 194 14.57 0.88 -2.17
C LYS A 194 13.60 0.60 -3.33
N LEU A 195 13.85 -0.45 -4.11
CA LEU A 195 12.96 -0.84 -5.20
C LEU A 195 11.57 -1.18 -4.69
N GLN A 196 11.47 -1.87 -3.55
CA GLN A 196 10.19 -2.18 -2.93
C GLN A 196 9.42 -0.89 -2.61
N CYS A 197 10.06 0.07 -1.93
CA CYS A 197 9.44 1.38 -1.67
C CYS A 197 8.93 2.03 -2.95
N ILE A 198 9.74 2.03 -4.01
CA ILE A 198 9.36 2.64 -5.28
C ILE A 198 8.14 1.92 -5.86
N PHE A 199 8.15 0.59 -5.91
CA PHE A 199 7.09 -0.21 -6.52
C PHE A 199 5.77 -0.11 -5.74
N GLU A 200 5.83 0.05 -4.42
CA GLU A 200 4.69 0.42 -3.58
C GLU A 200 4.13 1.80 -3.97
N ASN A 201 5.01 2.80 -4.22
CA ASN A 201 4.62 4.19 -4.50
C ASN A 201 4.31 4.50 -5.97
N ILE A 202 4.61 3.59 -6.91
CA ILE A 202 4.09 3.64 -8.30
C ILE A 202 2.96 2.64 -8.54
N HIS A 203 2.59 1.88 -7.48
CA HIS A 203 1.52 0.89 -7.42
C HIS A 203 1.70 -0.34 -8.32
N TYR A 204 2.95 -0.70 -8.61
CA TYR A 204 3.25 -2.02 -9.19
C TYR A 204 3.02 -3.14 -8.19
N LEU A 205 2.98 -2.82 -6.89
CA LEU A 205 2.40 -3.68 -5.87
C LEU A 205 0.97 -3.24 -5.58
N ASP A 206 0.03 -4.20 -5.53
CA ASP A 206 -1.30 -3.96 -5.00
C ASP A 206 -1.26 -3.79 -3.47
N ALA A 207 -2.37 -3.34 -2.87
CA ALA A 207 -2.48 -3.15 -1.43
C ALA A 207 -2.38 -4.44 -0.59
N TYR A 208 -2.21 -5.60 -1.23
CA TYR A 208 -1.97 -6.89 -0.61
C TYR A 208 -0.50 -7.35 -0.79
N GLY A 209 0.35 -6.50 -1.37
CA GLY A 209 1.76 -6.74 -1.59
C GLY A 209 2.05 -7.67 -2.77
N ARG A 210 1.11 -7.89 -3.69
CA ARG A 210 1.32 -8.72 -4.89
C ARG A 210 1.62 -7.85 -6.10
N ILE A 211 2.31 -8.39 -7.11
CA ILE A 211 2.48 -7.66 -8.38
C ILE A 211 1.12 -7.41 -9.03
N ASP A 212 0.82 -6.13 -9.29
CA ASP A 212 -0.36 -5.68 -10.01
C ASP A 212 -0.08 -5.58 -11.52
N GLU A 213 -0.41 -6.64 -12.24
CA GLU A 213 -0.30 -6.70 -13.71
C GLU A 213 -1.11 -5.59 -14.40
N SER A 214 -2.26 -5.18 -13.84
CA SER A 214 -3.10 -4.16 -14.45
C SER A 214 -2.44 -2.78 -14.40
N GLU A 215 -1.74 -2.47 -13.30
CA GLU A 215 -1.04 -1.20 -13.13
C GLU A 215 0.20 -1.09 -14.01
N ILE A 216 0.92 -2.20 -14.17
CA ILE A 216 2.07 -2.25 -15.08
C ILE A 216 1.58 -2.07 -16.53
N ASN A 217 0.54 -2.78 -16.95
CA ASN A 217 -0.03 -2.60 -18.29
C ASN A 217 -0.54 -1.17 -18.53
N LEU A 218 -1.16 -0.55 -17.53
CA LEU A 218 -1.54 0.87 -17.59
C LEU A 218 -0.32 1.76 -17.85
N SER A 219 0.82 1.48 -17.22
CA SER A 219 2.05 2.25 -17.44
C SER A 219 2.58 2.11 -18.87
N TYR A 220 2.46 0.92 -19.48
CA TYR A 220 2.77 0.72 -20.91
C TYR A 220 1.80 1.49 -21.82
N GLN A 221 0.51 1.54 -21.47
CA GLN A 221 -0.49 2.34 -22.19
C GLN A 221 -0.19 3.83 -22.13
N GLU A 222 0.11 4.36 -20.95
CA GLU A 222 0.50 5.75 -20.73
C GLU A 222 1.76 6.13 -21.53
N ALA A 223 2.69 5.18 -21.66
CA ALA A 223 3.93 5.36 -22.44
C ALA A 223 3.76 5.22 -23.96
N LEU A 224 2.55 4.89 -24.44
CA LEU A 224 2.25 4.54 -25.83
C LEU A 224 3.08 3.35 -26.34
N GLU A 225 3.36 2.39 -25.46
CA GLU A 225 4.12 1.16 -25.73
C GLU A 225 3.26 -0.11 -25.55
N ASP A 226 1.94 0.04 -25.46
CA ASP A 226 1.00 -1.06 -25.27
C ASP A 226 0.85 -1.90 -26.56
N SER A 227 1.50 -3.06 -26.57
CA SER A 227 1.39 -4.09 -27.60
C SER A 227 1.08 -5.47 -27.01
N ILE A 228 0.67 -6.42 -27.85
CA ILE A 228 0.46 -7.82 -27.45
C ILE A 228 1.74 -8.40 -26.84
N GLU A 229 2.89 -8.15 -27.46
CA GLU A 229 4.21 -8.60 -26.98
C GLU A 229 4.53 -7.99 -25.62
N SER A 230 4.27 -6.70 -25.42
CA SER A 230 4.52 -6.03 -24.14
C SER A 230 3.66 -6.63 -23.02
N ARG A 231 2.36 -6.88 -23.27
CA ARG A 231 1.45 -7.51 -22.31
C ARG A 231 1.88 -8.94 -21.97
N ASP A 232 2.37 -9.69 -22.96
CA ASP A 232 2.91 -11.03 -22.73
C ASP A 232 4.16 -11.02 -21.86
N VAL A 233 5.07 -10.05 -22.09
CA VAL A 233 6.25 -9.84 -21.24
C VAL A 233 5.83 -9.48 -19.82
N VAL A 234 4.94 -8.50 -19.66
CA VAL A 234 4.43 -8.08 -18.34
C VAL A 234 3.82 -9.28 -17.61
N ARG A 235 2.90 -10.01 -18.24
CA ARG A 235 2.25 -11.19 -17.66
C ARG A 235 3.26 -12.25 -17.22
N ASN A 236 4.25 -12.55 -18.06
CA ASN A 236 5.28 -13.54 -17.74
C ASN A 236 6.17 -13.09 -16.57
N CYS A 237 6.59 -11.83 -16.56
CA CYS A 237 7.41 -11.26 -15.49
C CYS A 237 6.63 -11.17 -14.17
N SER A 238 5.39 -10.70 -14.20
CA SER A 238 4.50 -10.64 -13.04
C SER A 238 4.28 -12.02 -12.41
N ARG A 239 4.09 -13.07 -13.23
CA ARG A 239 3.96 -14.45 -12.73
C ARG A 239 5.23 -14.94 -12.05
N ARG A 240 6.41 -14.71 -12.66
CA ARG A 240 7.70 -15.10 -12.08
C ARG A 240 7.97 -14.38 -10.76
N ALA A 241 7.69 -13.09 -10.71
CA ALA A 241 7.82 -12.29 -9.51
C ALA A 241 6.86 -12.76 -8.41
N ASN A 242 5.56 -12.90 -8.71
CA ASN A 242 4.57 -13.38 -7.74
C ASN A 242 4.86 -14.79 -7.20
N ALA A 243 5.56 -15.64 -7.96
CA ALA A 243 6.03 -16.93 -7.46
C ALA A 243 7.08 -16.82 -6.33
N LYS A 244 7.69 -15.63 -6.15
CA LYS A 244 8.62 -15.30 -5.07
C LYS A 244 7.98 -14.45 -3.97
N TYR A 245 6.65 -14.36 -3.92
CA TYR A 245 5.95 -13.62 -2.88
C TYR A 245 6.27 -14.20 -1.50
N ASP A 246 6.74 -13.34 -0.61
CA ASP A 246 6.89 -13.61 0.82
C ASP A 246 6.19 -12.48 1.59
N LYS A 247 5.22 -12.85 2.43
CA LYS A 247 4.42 -11.90 3.22
C LYS A 247 5.26 -11.04 4.17
N TYR A 248 6.48 -11.44 4.49
CA TYR A 248 7.38 -10.71 5.38
C TYR A 248 8.42 -9.88 4.64
N TYR A 249 8.65 -10.11 3.34
CA TYR A 249 9.69 -9.42 2.57
C TYR A 249 9.41 -9.45 1.06
N PHE A 250 9.05 -8.31 0.47
CA PHE A 250 8.74 -8.22 -0.97
C PHE A 250 9.97 -7.96 -1.86
N GLY A 251 11.12 -7.65 -1.27
CA GLY A 251 12.32 -7.27 -2.03
C GLY A 251 12.77 -8.30 -3.07
N ASN A 252 12.64 -9.60 -2.79
CA ASN A 252 12.94 -10.67 -3.75
C ASN A 252 11.99 -10.69 -4.95
N MET A 253 10.69 -10.49 -4.70
CA MET A 253 9.66 -10.44 -5.72
C MET A 253 9.84 -9.20 -6.60
N VAL A 254 10.03 -8.05 -5.98
CA VAL A 254 10.23 -6.77 -6.68
C VAL A 254 11.50 -6.80 -7.54
N TRP A 255 12.59 -7.37 -7.01
CA TRP A 255 13.82 -7.53 -7.76
C TRP A 255 13.68 -8.45 -8.97
N GLU A 256 12.94 -9.56 -8.82
CA GLU A 256 12.64 -10.47 -9.93
C GLU A 256 11.84 -9.75 -11.03
N LEU A 257 10.85 -8.96 -10.66
CA LEU A 257 10.07 -8.16 -11.61
C LEU A 257 10.96 -7.16 -12.36
N GLN A 258 11.76 -6.38 -11.62
CA GLN A 258 12.69 -5.39 -12.19
C GLN A 258 13.67 -6.03 -13.19
N LYS A 259 14.32 -7.13 -12.80
CA LYS A 259 15.25 -7.87 -13.67
C LYS A 259 14.57 -8.41 -14.91
N CYS A 260 13.39 -9.02 -14.74
CA CYS A 260 12.67 -9.63 -15.86
C CYS A 260 12.22 -8.58 -16.88
N LEU A 261 11.63 -7.46 -16.44
CA LEU A 261 11.17 -6.40 -17.32
C LEU A 261 12.34 -5.72 -18.05
N LYS A 262 13.45 -5.43 -17.35
CA LYS A 262 14.67 -4.92 -18.01
C LYS A 262 15.24 -5.85 -19.06
N ALA A 263 15.24 -7.16 -18.79
CA ALA A 263 15.80 -8.13 -19.71
C ALA A 263 14.91 -8.40 -20.94
N GLN A 264 13.58 -8.33 -20.78
CA GLN A 264 12.63 -8.77 -21.80
C GLN A 264 11.87 -7.63 -22.49
N SER A 265 11.89 -6.41 -21.94
CA SER A 265 11.22 -5.25 -22.53
C SER A 265 12.21 -4.12 -22.77
N PRO A 266 12.67 -3.92 -24.03
CA PRO A 266 13.62 -2.86 -24.38
C PRO A 266 13.12 -1.44 -24.07
N VAL A 267 11.81 -1.26 -23.95
CA VAL A 267 11.15 0.02 -23.68
C VAL A 267 10.89 0.25 -22.19
N TYR A 268 11.22 -0.71 -21.32
CA TYR A 268 10.87 -0.65 -19.90
C TYR A 268 11.47 0.57 -19.19
N ASP A 269 12.71 0.97 -19.50
CA ASP A 269 13.31 2.16 -18.88
C ASP A 269 12.53 3.45 -19.21
N LYS A 270 11.97 3.56 -20.42
CA LYS A 270 11.08 4.65 -20.82
C LYS A 270 9.77 4.60 -20.03
N VAL A 271 9.14 3.42 -19.96
CA VAL A 271 7.89 3.19 -19.24
C VAL A 271 8.04 3.53 -17.76
N TYR A 272 9.07 3.00 -17.11
CA TYR A 272 9.38 3.25 -15.71
C TYR A 272 9.60 4.74 -15.43
N LYS A 273 10.39 5.44 -16.27
CA LYS A 273 10.65 6.87 -16.08
C LYS A 273 9.39 7.71 -16.20
N LEU A 274 8.53 7.42 -17.17
CA LEU A 274 7.25 8.12 -17.31
C LEU A 274 6.34 7.84 -16.11
N ARG A 275 6.31 6.58 -15.65
CA ARG A 275 5.49 6.18 -14.52
C ARG A 275 5.92 6.84 -13.20
N ASP A 276 7.23 6.95 -12.97
CA ASP A 276 7.79 7.69 -11.83
C ASP A 276 7.36 9.17 -11.88
N GLU A 277 7.35 9.81 -13.06
CA GLU A 277 6.89 11.19 -13.21
C GLU A 277 5.37 11.32 -12.94
N ILE A 278 4.55 10.41 -13.48
CA ILE A 278 3.10 10.38 -13.23
C ILE A 278 2.80 10.20 -11.74
N SER A 279 3.66 9.48 -11.00
CA SER A 279 3.49 9.27 -9.57
C SER A 279 3.43 10.58 -8.78
N ARG A 280 4.00 11.70 -9.29
CA ARG A 280 3.91 13.02 -8.63
C ARG A 280 2.46 13.50 -8.41
N ASN A 281 1.51 12.97 -9.16
CA ASN A 281 0.10 13.39 -9.11
C ASN A 281 -0.66 12.85 -7.90
N TYR A 282 -0.15 11.81 -7.24
CA TYR A 282 -0.81 11.17 -6.09
C TYR A 282 0.12 11.00 -4.89
#